data_AF-A0A258G9Z5-F1
#
_entry.id   AF-A0A258G9Z5-F1
#
_cell.length_a   1.000
_cell.length_b   1.000
_cell.length_c   1.000
_cell.angle_alpha   90.00
_cell.angle_beta   90.00
_cell.angle_gamma   90.00
#
_symmetry.space_group_name_H-M   'P 1'
#
loop_
_entity.id
_entity.type
_entity.pdbx_description
1 polymer ?
#
loop_
_entity_poly.entity_id
_entity_poly.type
_entity_poly.pdbx_seq_one_letter_code
_entity_poly.pdbx_strand_id
1 'polypeptide(L)'
;MKFKQGDKSAMISQSKQKGFTIVELLIVIVVIGILAAISIVAYNNVTQKARDDQRVTDARNIINAAASYQAENGTWPTAAQLTSYTTVKLSGSAASNINSAAGPITSSNKDTLYLYATCGTTGASIDYYKESLASGETNNVRRMTVGSGCTALTN
;
A
#
# COMPACT_ATOMS: atom_id res chain seq x y z
N MET A 1 -84.60 -29.03 -19.54
CA MET A 1 -83.37 -29.62 -18.95
C MET A 1 -82.21 -28.69 -19.23
N LYS A 2 -81.43 -28.32 -18.19
CA LYS A 2 -79.99 -27.96 -18.24
C LYS A 2 -79.62 -26.64 -18.95
N PHE A 3 -78.74 -25.76 -18.47
CA PHE A 3 -77.96 -25.62 -17.23
C PHE A 3 -77.55 -24.15 -17.08
N LYS A 4 -77.52 -23.68 -15.83
CA LYS A 4 -76.99 -22.41 -15.34
C LYS A 4 -75.45 -22.50 -15.33
N GLN A 5 -74.74 -21.75 -16.18
CA GLN A 5 -73.30 -21.55 -16.03
C GLN A 5 -73.06 -20.36 -15.10
N GLY A 6 -72.51 -20.67 -13.92
CA GLY A 6 -72.17 -19.67 -12.92
C GLY A 6 -70.91 -18.93 -13.31
N ASP A 7 -71.00 -17.60 -13.34
CA ASP A 7 -69.86 -16.71 -13.32
C ASP A 7 -69.05 -16.97 -12.05
N LYS A 8 -67.92 -17.65 -12.21
CA LYS A 8 -66.88 -17.72 -11.19
C LYS A 8 -66.14 -16.39 -11.23
N SER A 9 -66.65 -15.40 -10.50
CA SER A 9 -65.90 -14.19 -10.16
C SER A 9 -64.63 -14.61 -9.41
N ALA A 10 -63.50 -14.61 -10.12
CA ALA A 10 -62.20 -14.86 -9.54
C ALA A 10 -61.90 -13.77 -8.50
N MET A 11 -61.91 -14.15 -7.23
CA MET A 11 -61.46 -13.29 -6.13
C MET A 11 -59.94 -13.12 -6.24
N ILE A 12 -59.50 -12.01 -6.82
CA ILE A 12 -58.10 -11.58 -6.70
C ILE A 12 -57.92 -11.08 -5.27
N SER A 13 -57.33 -11.92 -4.42
CA SER A 13 -56.89 -11.53 -3.08
C SER A 13 -55.86 -10.42 -3.21
N GLN A 14 -56.27 -9.20 -2.87
CA GLN A 14 -55.41 -8.03 -2.87
C GLN A 14 -54.41 -8.17 -1.73
N SER A 15 -53.22 -8.70 -2.02
CA SER A 15 -52.12 -8.74 -1.07
C SER A 15 -51.78 -7.31 -0.66
N LYS A 16 -51.93 -7.00 0.64
CA LYS A 16 -51.52 -5.70 1.18
C LYS A 16 -50.01 -5.56 1.02
N GLN A 17 -49.58 -4.88 -0.03
CA GLN A 17 -48.18 -4.48 -0.17
C GLN A 17 -47.89 -3.45 0.93
N LYS A 18 -47.19 -3.89 1.98
CA LYS A 18 -46.62 -2.98 2.97
C LYS A 18 -45.46 -2.24 2.31
N GLY A 19 -45.70 -0.99 1.91
CA GLY A 19 -44.62 -0.11 1.46
C GLY A 19 -43.74 0.29 2.65
N PHE A 20 -42.43 0.39 2.43
CA PHE A 20 -41.51 1.02 3.38
C PHE A 20 -41.94 2.47 3.62
N THR A 21 -41.92 2.91 4.88
CA THR A 21 -42.18 4.31 5.18
C THR A 21 -41.02 5.16 4.70
N ILE A 22 -41.30 6.37 4.21
CA ILE A 22 -40.25 7.33 3.80
C ILE A 22 -39.33 7.65 4.99
N VAL A 23 -39.86 7.60 6.21
CA VAL A 23 -39.09 7.82 7.45
C VAL A 23 -38.08 6.69 7.69
N GLU A 24 -38.46 5.42 7.47
CA GLU A 24 -37.53 4.28 7.54
C GLU A 24 -36.39 4.40 6.53
N LEU A 25 -36.67 4.87 5.32
CA LEU A 25 -35.61 5.09 4.32
C LEU A 25 -34.71 6.28 4.71
N LEU A 26 -35.29 7.35 5.27
CA LEU A 26 -34.56 8.56 5.66
C LEU A 26 -33.57 8.27 6.79
N ILE A 27 -33.97 7.56 7.83
CA ILE A 27 -33.06 7.20 8.93
C ILE A 27 -31.91 6.32 8.43
N VAL A 28 -32.18 5.39 7.51
CA VAL A 28 -31.15 4.49 6.97
C VAL A 28 -30.07 5.26 6.22
N ILE A 29 -30.43 6.19 5.34
CA ILE A 29 -29.43 6.98 4.60
C ILE A 29 -28.65 7.91 5.53
N VAL A 30 -29.28 8.42 6.60
CA VAL A 30 -28.60 9.25 7.61
C VAL A 30 -27.56 8.42 8.37
N VAL A 31 -27.93 7.22 8.82
CA VAL A 31 -27.01 6.32 9.52
C VAL A 31 -25.86 5.88 8.62
N ILE A 32 -26.13 5.50 7.36
CA ILE A 32 -25.09 5.14 6.38
C ILE A 32 -24.17 6.35 6.12
N GLY A 33 -24.70 7.56 6.03
CA GLY A 33 -23.90 8.78 5.85
C GLY A 33 -22.92 9.03 6.99
N ILE A 34 -23.34 8.86 8.23
CA ILE A 34 -22.47 9.01 9.42
C ILE A 34 -21.38 7.94 9.43
N LEU A 35 -21.75 6.67 9.20
CA LEU A 35 -20.79 5.56 9.17
C LEU A 35 -19.77 5.72 8.03
N ALA A 36 -20.21 6.17 6.86
CA ALA A 36 -19.32 6.42 5.72
C ALA A 36 -18.29 7.52 6.03
N ALA A 37 -18.70 8.62 6.65
CA ALA A 37 -17.80 9.72 6.99
C ALA A 37 -16.66 9.29 7.95
N ILE A 38 -16.99 8.53 9.01
CA ILE A 38 -15.99 7.98 9.95
C ILE A 38 -15.08 6.98 9.23
N SER A 39 -15.65 6.11 8.40
CA SER A 39 -14.91 5.07 7.68
C SER A 39 -13.86 5.65 6.73
N ILE A 40 -14.17 6.76 6.05
CA ILE A 40 -13.22 7.41 5.12
C ILE A 40 -11.96 7.90 5.83
N VAL A 41 -12.10 8.57 6.99
CA VAL A 41 -10.95 9.10 7.74
C VAL A 41 -10.08 7.96 8.29
N ALA A 42 -10.70 6.89 8.80
CA ALA A 42 -9.97 5.72 9.28
C ALA A 42 -9.22 5.00 8.14
N TYR A 43 -9.88 4.81 6.99
CA TYR A 43 -9.32 4.12 5.82
C TYR A 43 -8.04 4.80 5.29
N ASN A 44 -8.03 6.13 5.21
CA ASN A 44 -6.87 6.88 4.71
C ASN A 44 -5.63 6.69 5.61
N ASN A 45 -5.81 6.60 6.93
CA ASN A 45 -4.69 6.38 7.87
C ASN A 45 -4.15 4.95 7.80
N VAL A 46 -5.04 3.96 7.74
CA VAL A 46 -4.63 2.54 7.64
C VAL A 46 -3.88 2.27 6.35
N THR A 47 -4.35 2.84 5.23
CA THR A 47 -3.70 2.64 3.92
C THR A 47 -2.32 3.30 3.86
N GLN A 48 -2.15 4.50 4.44
CA GLN A 48 -0.84 5.14 4.57
C GLN A 48 0.14 4.26 5.36
N LYS A 49 -0.30 3.75 6.52
CA LYS A 49 0.55 2.86 7.34
C LYS A 49 0.93 1.58 6.60
N ALA A 50 -0.02 0.95 5.90
CA ALA A 50 0.25 -0.26 5.13
C ALA A 50 1.29 -0.03 4.02
N ARG A 51 1.23 1.12 3.33
CA ARG A 51 2.25 1.50 2.33
C ARG A 51 3.61 1.72 2.96
N ASP A 52 3.68 2.44 4.08
CA ASP A 52 4.94 2.66 4.79
C ASP A 52 5.55 1.33 5.28
N ASP A 53 4.74 0.42 5.84
CA ASP A 53 5.20 -0.90 6.28
C ASP A 53 5.71 -1.77 5.10
N GLN A 54 5.05 -1.68 3.95
CA GLN A 54 5.49 -2.35 2.71
C GLN A 54 6.84 -1.80 2.25
N ARG A 55 7.01 -0.47 2.18
CA ARG A 55 8.28 0.16 1.77
C ARG A 55 9.43 -0.20 2.69
N VAL A 56 9.19 -0.24 4.00
CA VAL A 56 10.20 -0.70 4.98
C VAL A 56 10.59 -2.15 4.73
N THR A 57 9.62 -3.01 4.43
CA THR A 57 9.86 -4.44 4.15
C THR A 57 10.65 -4.63 2.85
N ASP A 58 10.26 -3.93 1.77
CA ASP A 58 10.98 -3.95 0.50
C ASP A 58 12.42 -3.44 0.67
N ALA A 59 12.63 -2.31 1.37
CA ALA A 59 13.96 -1.76 1.65
C ALA A 59 14.83 -2.74 2.44
N ARG A 60 14.27 -3.42 3.45
CA ARG A 60 14.98 -4.48 4.20
C ARG A 60 15.38 -5.63 3.30
N ASN A 61 14.49 -6.09 2.43
CA ASN A 61 14.79 -7.18 1.50
C ASN A 61 15.90 -6.79 0.52
N ILE A 62 15.91 -5.55 0.02
CA ILE A 62 16.96 -5.02 -0.85
C ILE A 62 18.32 -4.99 -0.13
N ILE A 63 18.37 -4.48 1.11
CA ILE A 63 19.61 -4.43 1.88
C ILE A 63 20.10 -5.83 2.27
N ASN A 64 19.19 -6.72 2.62
CA ASN A 64 19.53 -8.13 2.88
C ASN A 64 20.07 -8.80 1.62
N ALA A 65 19.48 -8.54 0.45
CA ALA A 65 19.99 -9.00 -0.83
C ALA A 65 21.40 -8.46 -1.11
N ALA A 66 21.66 -7.18 -0.80
CA ALA A 66 22.98 -6.59 -0.94
C ALA A 66 24.02 -7.23 0.00
N ALA A 67 23.63 -7.51 1.25
CA ALA A 67 24.46 -8.19 2.22
C ALA A 67 24.77 -9.63 1.81
N SER A 68 23.77 -10.38 1.35
CA SER A 68 23.97 -11.76 0.85
C SER A 68 24.86 -11.79 -0.38
N TYR A 69 24.67 -10.86 -1.31
CA TYR A 69 25.54 -10.75 -2.49
C TYR A 69 27.00 -10.46 -2.09
N GLN A 70 27.20 -9.58 -1.10
CA GLN A 70 28.54 -9.26 -0.59
C GLN A 70 29.17 -10.46 0.12
N ALA A 71 28.39 -11.25 0.87
CA ALA A 71 28.88 -12.48 1.50
C ALA A 71 29.30 -13.54 0.47
N GLU A 72 28.63 -13.61 -0.69
CA GLU A 72 28.93 -14.58 -1.76
C GLU A 72 30.08 -14.12 -2.68
N ASN A 73 30.13 -12.83 -3.03
CA ASN A 73 31.01 -12.30 -4.08
C ASN A 73 32.15 -11.43 -3.53
N GLY A 74 32.18 -11.16 -2.22
CA GLY A 74 33.19 -10.31 -1.56
C GLY A 74 33.11 -8.82 -1.91
N THR A 75 32.13 -8.40 -2.71
CA THR A 75 31.95 -7.02 -3.17
C THR A 75 30.49 -6.61 -3.07
N TRP A 76 30.22 -5.33 -2.83
CA TRP A 76 28.85 -4.82 -2.79
C TRP A 76 28.27 -4.75 -4.21
N PRO A 77 27.03 -5.22 -4.42
CA PRO A 77 26.43 -5.20 -5.75
C PRO A 77 26.11 -3.77 -6.17
N THR A 78 26.10 -3.53 -7.49
CA THR A 78 25.42 -2.40 -8.12
C THR A 78 23.90 -2.63 -8.13
N ALA A 79 23.09 -1.60 -8.36
CA ALA A 79 21.64 -1.78 -8.44
C ALA A 79 21.23 -2.80 -9.53
N ALA A 80 21.92 -2.82 -10.67
CA ALA A 80 21.65 -3.77 -11.75
C ALA A 80 21.96 -5.23 -11.37
N GLN A 81 22.96 -5.43 -10.52
CA GLN A 81 23.28 -6.76 -9.98
C GLN A 81 22.24 -7.19 -8.96
N LEU A 82 21.73 -6.28 -8.13
CA LEU A 82 20.63 -6.56 -7.20
C LEU A 82 19.35 -6.98 -7.91
N THR A 83 18.98 -6.33 -9.01
CA THR A 83 17.77 -6.68 -9.76
C THR A 83 17.85 -8.06 -10.42
N SER A 84 19.07 -8.54 -10.67
CA SER A 84 19.32 -9.84 -11.30
C SER A 84 19.64 -10.93 -10.27
N TYR A 85 19.71 -10.58 -8.99
CA TYR A 85 20.07 -11.49 -7.91
C TYR A 85 18.88 -12.34 -7.48
N THR A 86 19.05 -13.66 -7.46
CA THR A 86 17.95 -14.62 -7.26
C THR A 86 17.93 -15.29 -5.89
N THR A 87 19.03 -15.23 -5.14
CA THR A 87 19.14 -15.85 -3.81
C THR A 87 18.18 -15.20 -2.81
N VAL A 88 18.05 -13.88 -2.85
CA VAL A 88 17.03 -13.14 -2.10
C VAL A 88 16.01 -12.60 -3.08
N LYS A 89 14.80 -13.16 -3.05
CA LYS A 89 13.71 -12.72 -3.94
C LYS A 89 13.20 -11.35 -3.53
N LEU A 90 13.40 -10.39 -4.41
CA LEU A 90 12.78 -9.07 -4.31
C LEU A 90 11.37 -9.13 -4.90
N SER A 91 10.45 -8.31 -4.36
CA SER A 91 9.14 -8.13 -4.99
C SER A 91 9.34 -7.52 -6.39
N GLY A 92 8.50 -7.88 -7.36
CA GLY A 92 8.62 -7.35 -8.73
C GLY A 92 8.61 -5.82 -8.74
N SER A 93 7.75 -5.22 -7.90
CA SER A 93 7.70 -3.77 -7.68
C SER A 93 8.96 -3.21 -7.03
N ALA A 94 9.58 -3.89 -6.06
CA ALA A 94 10.85 -3.43 -5.49
C ALA A 94 11.97 -3.48 -6.54
N ALA A 95 12.12 -4.60 -7.24
CA ALA A 95 13.18 -4.81 -8.23
C ALA A 95 13.11 -3.80 -9.39
N SER A 96 11.91 -3.52 -9.92
CA SER A 96 11.75 -2.55 -11.02
C SER A 96 12.00 -1.10 -10.61
N ASN A 97 12.01 -0.81 -9.31
CA ASN A 97 12.11 0.54 -8.77
C ASN A 97 13.43 0.79 -8.02
N ILE A 98 14.38 -0.15 -8.05
CA ILE A 98 15.74 0.10 -7.56
C ILE A 98 16.47 0.97 -8.57
N ASN A 99 16.96 2.12 -8.12
CA ASN A 99 17.71 3.04 -8.95
C ASN A 99 19.06 3.35 -8.29
N SER A 100 20.15 3.37 -9.07
CA SER A 100 21.49 3.72 -8.59
C SER A 100 21.71 5.23 -8.44
N ALA A 101 20.94 6.05 -9.17
CA ALA A 101 21.02 7.51 -9.18
C ALA A 101 19.88 8.12 -10.03
N ALA A 102 18.86 8.69 -9.40
CA ALA A 102 17.89 9.57 -10.08
C ALA A 102 17.28 10.59 -9.12
N GLY A 103 18.08 11.57 -8.70
CA GLY A 103 17.62 12.70 -7.90
C GLY A 103 17.20 12.34 -6.47
N PRO A 104 16.93 13.36 -5.63
CA PRO A 104 16.39 13.14 -4.31
C PRO A 104 15.02 12.47 -4.40
N ILE A 105 14.73 11.54 -3.48
CA ILE A 105 13.38 11.02 -3.33
C ILE A 105 12.48 12.17 -2.89
N THR A 106 11.49 12.51 -3.71
CA THR A 106 10.51 13.56 -3.44
C THR A 106 9.12 12.96 -3.24
N SER A 107 8.17 13.78 -2.77
CA SER A 107 6.75 13.40 -2.64
C SER A 107 6.11 12.94 -3.96
N SER A 108 6.68 13.32 -5.11
CA SER A 108 6.21 12.93 -6.45
C SER A 108 6.58 11.50 -6.84
N ASN A 109 7.71 10.97 -6.36
CA ASN A 109 8.23 9.65 -6.75
C ASN A 109 8.23 8.64 -5.59
N LYS A 110 7.58 8.97 -4.47
CA LYS A 110 7.60 8.19 -3.22
C LYS A 110 7.12 6.74 -3.33
N ASP A 111 6.27 6.44 -4.32
CA ASP A 111 5.66 5.13 -4.51
C ASP A 111 6.48 4.21 -5.42
N THR A 112 7.42 4.76 -6.18
CA THR A 112 8.08 4.06 -7.30
C THR A 112 9.61 4.17 -7.24
N LEU A 113 10.20 4.60 -6.12
CA LEU A 113 11.65 4.81 -6.08
C LEU A 113 12.28 4.30 -4.79
N TYR A 114 13.22 3.37 -4.95
CA TYR A 114 14.18 2.93 -3.96
C TYR A 114 15.58 3.32 -4.44
N LEU A 115 16.21 4.30 -3.79
CA LEU A 115 17.51 4.81 -4.23
C LEU A 115 18.63 4.01 -3.54
N TYR A 116 19.29 3.15 -4.31
CA TYR A 116 20.38 2.31 -3.84
C TYR A 116 21.72 2.97 -4.12
N ALA A 117 22.60 2.99 -3.13
CA ALA A 117 23.96 3.46 -3.30
C ALA A 117 24.95 2.57 -2.55
N THR A 118 26.12 2.35 -3.14
CA THR A 118 27.25 1.75 -2.42
C THR A 118 28.01 2.84 -1.67
N CYS A 119 28.41 2.52 -0.45
CA CYS A 119 29.16 3.41 0.42
C CYS A 119 30.65 3.05 0.33
N GLY A 120 31.20 3.17 -0.87
CA GLY A 120 32.53 2.65 -1.21
C GLY A 120 32.55 1.13 -1.23
N THR A 121 33.57 0.52 -0.62
CA THR A 121 33.73 -0.94 -0.51
C THR A 121 33.24 -1.50 0.82
N THR A 122 32.81 -0.64 1.74
CA THR A 122 32.59 -1.03 3.15
C THR A 122 31.11 -1.15 3.52
N GLY A 123 30.19 -0.67 2.67
CA GLY A 123 28.76 -0.73 2.96
C GLY A 123 27.87 -0.42 1.77
N ALA A 124 26.57 -0.52 1.99
CA ALA A 124 25.53 -0.12 1.06
C ALA A 124 24.37 0.55 1.80
N SER A 125 23.66 1.44 1.11
CA SER A 125 22.49 2.15 1.63
C SER A 125 21.34 2.09 0.65
N ILE A 126 20.12 2.04 1.18
CA ILE A 126 18.88 2.20 0.44
C ILE A 126 18.08 3.34 1.07
N ASP A 127 17.63 4.26 0.23
CA ASP A 127 16.73 5.33 0.64
C ASP A 127 15.31 5.04 0.12
N TYR A 128 14.31 5.34 0.94
CA TYR A 128 12.89 5.17 0.63
C TYR A 128 12.05 6.27 1.29
N TYR A 129 10.85 6.53 0.78
CA TYR A 129 9.96 7.55 1.33
C TYR A 129 9.02 6.99 2.39
N LYS A 130 8.83 7.73 3.48
CA LYS A 130 7.85 7.46 4.53
C LYS A 130 6.87 8.63 4.66
N GLU A 131 5.58 8.34 4.61
CA GLU A 131 4.54 9.37 4.72
C GLU A 131 4.44 9.88 6.16
N SER A 132 4.58 8.99 7.15
CA SER A 132 4.57 9.34 8.58
C SER A 132 5.98 9.44 9.19
N LEU A 133 6.34 10.62 9.70
CA LEU A 133 7.62 10.89 10.34
C LEU A 133 7.64 10.39 11.79
N ALA A 134 8.76 9.86 12.27
CA ALA A 134 8.96 9.69 13.70
C ALA A 134 9.11 11.07 14.36
N SER A 135 8.82 11.15 15.66
CA SER A 135 8.95 12.40 16.42
C SER A 135 10.36 12.99 16.29
N GLY A 136 10.46 14.22 15.77
CA GLY A 136 11.73 14.93 15.60
C GLY A 136 12.35 14.87 14.20
N GLU A 137 11.77 14.11 13.26
CA GLU A 137 12.23 14.09 11.86
C GLU A 137 11.51 15.17 11.03
N THR A 138 12.26 15.93 10.23
CA THR A 138 11.71 16.99 9.35
C THR A 138 11.62 16.58 7.88
N ASN A 139 12.20 15.43 7.52
CA ASN A 139 12.30 14.93 6.15
C ASN A 139 11.60 13.57 6.02
N ASN A 140 10.90 13.32 4.91
CA ASN A 140 10.18 12.07 4.64
C ASN A 140 11.04 10.92 4.12
N VAL A 141 12.28 11.18 3.73
CA VAL A 141 13.21 10.16 3.24
C VAL A 141 13.85 9.44 4.42
N ARG A 142 13.82 8.10 4.38
CA ARG A 142 14.46 7.22 5.34
C ARG A 142 15.57 6.44 4.65
N ARG A 143 16.67 6.24 5.38
CA ARG A 143 17.82 5.49 4.92
C ARG A 143 18.00 4.25 5.77
N MET A 144 18.22 3.13 5.12
CA MET A 144 18.67 1.89 5.75
C MET A 144 20.06 1.56 5.21
N THR A 145 20.98 1.23 6.10
CA THR A 145 22.38 0.98 5.76
C THR A 145 22.79 -0.41 6.23
N VAL A 146 23.78 -0.98 5.55
CA VAL A 146 24.49 -2.19 5.95
C VAL A 146 25.99 -1.97 5.75
N GLY A 147 26.80 -2.57 6.63
CA GLY A 147 28.23 -2.30 6.68
C GLY A 147 28.55 -0.92 7.24
N SER A 148 29.70 -0.37 6.87
CA SER A 148 30.21 0.91 7.34
C SER A 148 30.46 1.89 6.19
N GLY A 149 30.63 3.18 6.50
CA GLY A 149 30.99 4.21 5.52
C GLY A 149 29.79 4.91 4.87
N CYS A 150 28.56 4.45 5.11
CA CYS A 150 27.37 5.18 4.73
C CYS A 150 27.15 6.36 5.68
N THR A 151 27.05 7.58 5.14
CA THR A 151 26.70 8.76 5.93
C THR A 151 25.20 8.80 6.24
N ALA A 152 24.83 9.49 7.31
CA ALA A 152 23.43 9.79 7.59
C ALA A 152 22.81 10.62 6.46
N LEU A 153 21.48 10.57 6.33
CA LEU A 153 20.77 11.50 5.45
C LEU A 153 21.04 12.93 5.92
N THR A 154 21.56 13.75 5.01
CA THR A 154 21.62 15.20 5.21
C THR A 154 20.24 15.75 4.86
N ASN A 155 19.56 16.31 5.86
CA ASN A 155 18.24 16.94 5.69
C ASN A 155 18.29 18.14 4.74
#